data_AF-A0AAD4HEB7-F1
#
_entry.id   AF-A0AAD4HEB7-F1
#
_cell.length_a   1.000
_cell.length_b   1.000
_cell.length_c   1.000
_cell.angle_alpha   90.00
_cell.angle_beta   90.00
_cell.angle_gamma   90.00
#
_symmetry.space_group_name_H-M   'P 1'
#
loop_
_entity.id
_entity.type
_entity.pdbx_description
1 polymer ?
#
loop_
_entity_poly.entity_id
_entity_poly.type
_entity_poly.pdbx_seq_one_letter_code
_entity_poly.pdbx_strand_id
1 'polypeptide(L)' 'YDINCQYNKHFRCRVNESPYMSIPAGMEIVPGIGLWHVHGHQDKCYVRYALTFITGAARIDGEIMETLWAPLN' A
#
# COMPACT_ATOMS: atom_id res chain seq x y z
N TYR A 1 -1.00 -11.72 -4.83
CA TYR A 1 0.15 -11.53 -3.95
C TYR A 1 0.54 -10.07 -4.01
N ASP A 2 0.41 -9.37 -2.90
CA ASP A 2 0.75 -7.95 -2.83
C ASP A 2 2.27 -7.76 -2.99
N ILE A 3 2.70 -6.93 -3.94
CA ILE A 3 4.12 -6.65 -4.21
C ILE A 3 4.48 -5.20 -3.92
N ASN A 4 3.68 -4.49 -3.13
CA ASN A 4 3.85 -3.07 -2.88
C ASN A 4 5.25 -2.75 -2.31
N CYS A 5 5.86 -3.66 -1.55
CA CYS A 5 7.24 -3.52 -1.07
C CYS A 5 8.30 -3.34 -2.19
N GLN A 6 8.00 -3.78 -3.42
CA GLN A 6 8.82 -3.57 -4.61
C GLN A 6 8.26 -2.46 -5.48
N TYR A 7 6.94 -2.44 -5.70
CA TYR A 7 6.29 -1.48 -6.59
C TYR A 7 6.48 -0.03 -6.12
N ASN A 8 6.27 0.25 -4.83
CA ASN A 8 6.36 1.61 -4.28
C ASN A 8 7.75 2.25 -4.46
N LYS A 9 8.83 1.45 -4.56
CA LYS A 9 10.21 1.97 -4.73
C LYS A 9 10.37 2.90 -5.93
N HIS A 10 9.61 2.66 -6.99
CA HIS A 10 9.64 3.45 -8.23
C HIS A 10 8.32 4.17 -8.50
N PHE A 11 7.36 4.14 -7.57
CA PHE A 11 6.02 4.69 -7.79
C PHE A 11 6.07 6.17 -8.16
N ARG A 12 6.81 6.99 -7.41
CA ARG A 12 6.96 8.42 -7.70
C ARG A 12 7.57 8.69 -9.08
N CYS A 13 8.61 7.94 -9.47
CA CYS A 13 9.20 8.09 -10.80
C CYS A 13 8.18 7.77 -11.90
N ARG A 14 7.46 6.65 -11.76
CA ARG A 14 6.42 6.24 -12.72
C ARG A 14 5.30 7.27 -12.86
N VAL A 15 4.86 7.85 -11.74
CA VAL A 15 3.84 8.91 -11.78
C VAL A 15 4.38 10.17 -12.46
N ASN A 16 5.61 10.58 -12.14
CA ASN A 16 6.23 11.76 -12.76
C ASN A 16 6.48 11.60 -14.27
N GLU A 17 6.73 10.38 -14.73
CA GLU A 17 6.91 10.05 -16.15
C GLU A 17 5.57 9.89 -16.90
N SER A 18 4.45 9.80 -16.17
CA SER A 18 3.13 9.61 -16.77
C SER A 18 2.55 10.95 -17.26
N PRO A 19 2.08 11.04 -18.53
CA PRO A 19 1.38 12.22 -19.00
C PRO A 19 -0.05 12.35 -18.44
N TYR A 20 -0.55 11.31 -17.75
CA TYR A 20 -1.94 11.22 -17.30
C TYR A 20 -2.10 11.26 -15.77
N MET A 21 -1.01 11.23 -15.01
CA MET A 21 -1.06 11.12 -13.56
C MET A 21 -0.22 12.20 -12.90
N SER A 22 -0.67 12.66 -11.74
CA SER A 22 0.10 13.54 -10.87
C SER A 22 -0.26 13.27 -9.41
N ILE A 23 0.69 13.51 -8.51
CA ILE A 23 0.45 13.47 -7.07
C ILE A 23 0.27 14.92 -6.61
N PRO A 24 -0.85 15.28 -5.98
CA PRO A 24 -1.05 16.63 -5.43
C PRO A 24 0.09 17.03 -4.49
N ALA A 25 0.46 18.32 -4.53
CA ALA A 25 1.47 18.85 -3.63
C ALA A 25 1.04 18.67 -2.17
N GLY A 26 1.94 18.13 -1.34
CA GLY A 26 1.69 17.86 0.08
C GLY A 26 0.93 16.57 0.37
N MET A 27 0.54 15.77 -0.64
CA MET A 27 -0.07 14.46 -0.41
C MET A 27 0.96 13.45 0.11
N GLU A 28 0.70 12.88 1.29
CA GLU A 28 1.47 11.76 1.83
C GLU A 28 0.92 10.44 1.28
N ILE A 29 1.84 9.55 0.90
CA ILE A 29 1.50 8.21 0.40
C ILE A 29 2.24 7.21 1.27
N VAL A 30 1.48 6.41 2.01
CA VAL A 30 2.01 5.38 2.89
C VAL A 30 1.78 4.02 2.23
N PRO A 31 2.84 3.29 1.84
CA PRO A 31 2.69 1.96 1.27
C PRO A 31 2.28 0.96 2.36
N GLY A 32 1.15 0.29 2.16
CA GLY A 32 0.68 -0.81 3.00
C GLY A 32 0.75 -2.15 2.28
N ILE A 33 0.78 -3.23 3.05
CA ILE A 33 0.55 -4.61 2.62
C ILE A 33 -0.45 -5.26 3.58
N GLY A 34 -1.47 -5.92 3.03
CA GLY A 34 -2.48 -6.66 3.79
C GLY A 34 -1.86 -7.64 4.78
N LEU A 35 -2.52 -7.84 5.94
CA LEU A 35 -1.90 -8.57 7.04
C LEU A 35 -1.64 -10.05 6.67
N TRP A 36 -2.52 -10.66 5.89
CA TRP A 36 -2.31 -12.04 5.44
C TRP A 36 -1.19 -12.13 4.42
N HIS A 37 -1.03 -11.11 3.58
CA HIS A 37 -0.01 -11.06 2.54
C HIS A 37 1.39 -10.76 3.10
N VAL A 38 1.52 -9.83 4.06
CA VAL A 38 2.83 -9.33 4.52
C VAL A 38 3.70 -10.42 5.16
N HIS A 39 3.10 -11.44 5.77
CA HIS A 39 3.80 -12.57 6.38
C HIS A 39 4.49 -13.49 5.36
N GLY A 40 4.11 -13.44 4.09
CA GLY A 40 4.80 -14.15 3.01
C GLY A 40 6.09 -13.44 2.55
N HIS A 41 6.32 -12.19 2.97
CA HIS A 41 7.51 -11.43 2.61
C HIS A 41 8.65 -11.63 3.62
N GLN A 42 9.86 -11.20 3.25
CA GLN A 42 10.98 -11.02 4.18
C GLN A 42 10.58 -10.20 5.43
N ASP A 43 11.20 -10.50 6.58
CA ASP A 43 10.88 -9.89 7.88
C ASP A 43 10.86 -8.35 7.86
N LYS A 44 11.76 -7.73 7.09
CA LYS A 44 11.82 -6.27 6.98
C LYS A 44 10.56 -5.64 6.38
N CYS A 45 9.75 -6.41 5.65
CA CYS A 45 8.49 -5.94 5.10
C CYS A 45 7.41 -5.85 6.18
N TYR A 46 7.43 -6.73 7.18
CA TYR A 46 6.44 -6.73 8.26
C TYR A 46 6.44 -5.40 9.01
N VAL A 47 7.60 -4.98 9.51
CA VAL A 47 7.74 -3.73 10.26
C VAL A 47 7.55 -2.46 9.42
N ARG A 48 7.66 -2.55 8.09
CA ARG A 48 7.59 -1.39 7.19
C ARG A 48 6.23 -1.19 6.53
N TYR A 49 5.51 -2.28 6.27
CA TYR A 49 4.34 -2.24 5.40
C TYR A 49 3.09 -2.90 6.02
N ALA A 50 3.20 -3.64 7.13
CA ALA A 50 2.02 -4.23 7.74
C ALA A 50 1.04 -3.13 8.17
N LEU A 51 -0.23 -3.27 7.80
CA LEU A 51 -1.29 -2.32 8.18
C LEU A 51 -1.43 -2.16 9.71
N THR A 52 -0.94 -3.15 10.48
CA THR A 52 -0.80 -3.10 11.94
C THR A 52 0.04 -1.93 12.46
N PHE A 53 0.87 -1.31 11.64
CA PHE A 53 1.69 -0.16 12.02
C PHE A 53 1.27 1.15 11.35
N ILE A 54 0.19 1.15 10.56
CA ILE A 54 -0.30 2.34 9.85
C ILE A 54 -1.56 2.86 10.54
N THR A 55 -1.46 4.08 11.06
CA THR A 55 -2.59 4.74 11.72
C THR A 55 -3.70 5.03 10.72
N GLY A 56 -4.94 4.72 11.08
CA GLY A 56 -6.11 4.93 10.21
C GLY A 56 -6.36 3.84 9.17
N ALA A 57 -5.54 2.79 9.09
CA ALA A 57 -5.66 1.72 8.09
C ALA A 57 -6.79 0.70 8.36
N ALA A 58 -7.73 0.99 9.25
CA ALA A 58 -8.90 0.15 9.61
C ALA A 58 -8.58 -1.35 9.80
N ARG A 59 -8.27 -1.77 11.03
CA ARG A 59 -7.70 -3.10 11.33
C ARG A 59 -8.70 -4.16 11.81
N ILE A 60 -9.99 -3.93 11.65
CA ILE A 60 -11.01 -4.88 12.15
C ILE A 60 -11.02 -6.15 11.29
N ASP A 61 -10.66 -6.04 10.02
CA ASP A 61 -10.47 -7.16 9.12
C ASP A 61 -9.16 -6.95 8.33
N GLY A 62 -8.30 -7.98 8.33
CA GLY A 62 -6.95 -7.95 7.77
C GLY A 62 -6.91 -7.80 6.25
N GLU A 63 -8.05 -7.96 5.57
CA GLU A 63 -8.25 -7.77 4.13
C GLU A 63 -9.37 -6.76 3.83
N ILE A 64 -9.82 -5.96 4.81
CA ILE A 64 -10.98 -5.08 4.61
C ILE A 64 -10.76 -4.11 3.45
N MET A 65 -9.55 -3.59 3.31
CA MET A 65 -9.20 -2.67 2.23
C MET A 65 -9.30 -3.35 0.85
N GLU A 66 -8.91 -4.62 0.74
CA GLU A 66 -9.01 -5.38 -0.51
C GLU A 66 -10.48 -5.74 -0.81
N THR A 67 -11.24 -6.13 0.22
CA THR A 67 -12.66 -6.51 0.10
C THR A 67 -13.54 -5.31 -0.28
N LEU A 68 -13.28 -4.14 0.33
CA LEU A 68 -13.99 -2.89 0.03
C LEU A 68 -13.60 -2.30 -1.33
N TRP A 69 -12.53 -2.77 -1.97
CA TRP A 69 -12.13 -2.22 -3.27
C TRP A 69 -13.13 -2.55 -4.38
N ALA A 70 -13.73 -3.76 -4.36
CA ALA A 70 -14.72 -4.17 -5.36
C ALA A 70 -15.95 -3.23 -5.45
N PRO A 71 -16.59 -2.81 -4.33
CA PRO A 71 -17.68 -1.84 -4.38
C PRO A 71 -17.25 -0.37 -4.55
N LEU A 72 -15.95 -0.05 -4.49
CA LEU A 72 -15.42 1.32 -4.57
C LEU A 72 -14.81 1.68 -5.94
N ASN A 73 -14.73 0.73 -6.88
CA ASN A 73 -14.40 0.99 -8.30
C ASN A 73 -15.66 0.97 -9.16
#